data_AF-A0AAU5XIU4-F1
#
_entry.id   AF-A0AAU5XIU4-F1
#
_cell.length_a   1.000
_cell.length_b   1.000
_cell.length_c   1.000
_cell.angle_alpha   90.00
_cell.angle_beta   90.00
_cell.angle_gamma   90.00
#
_symmetry.space_group_name_H-M   'P 1'
#
loop_
_entity.id
_entity.type
_entity.pdbx_description
1 polymer ?
#
loop_
_entity_poly.entity_id
_entity_poly.type
_entity_poly.pdbx_seq_one_letter_code
_entity_poly.pdbx_strand_id
1 'polypeptide(L)'
;MGDPLTLAIAAAAAGKAVELTGQPVKDGIVAFGRKVRDKLSGRAADEEALVGAIARPDDGAGIARLAKALRRVMEADAGFADDLEAAFQRAMDEDPEFRVVVDDRLRQTRVDATANNEGVTNVFNGTAEKVIQLRNVHGGLTIN
;
A
#
# COMPACT_ATOMS: atom_id res chain seq x y z
N MET A 1 -14.94 4.26 3.44
CA MET A 1 -13.51 4.59 3.31
C MET A 1 -12.71 3.61 4.14
N GLY A 2 -11.62 3.05 3.60
CA GLY A 2 -10.75 2.15 4.37
C GLY A 2 -10.00 2.91 5.46
N ASP A 3 -9.68 2.22 6.55
CA ASP A 3 -8.78 2.73 7.58
C ASP A 3 -7.39 2.99 6.95
N PRO A 4 -6.80 4.19 7.14
CA PRO A 4 -5.56 4.57 6.48
C PRO A 4 -4.38 3.68 6.87
N LEU A 5 -4.35 3.15 8.10
CA LEU A 5 -3.30 2.28 8.58
C LEU A 5 -3.40 0.88 7.94
N THR A 6 -4.59 0.32 7.87
CA THR A 6 -4.84 -0.99 7.25
C THR A 6 -4.50 -0.96 5.76
N LEU A 7 -4.75 0.17 5.08
CA LEU A 7 -4.35 0.36 3.70
C LEU A 7 -2.82 0.42 3.55
N ALA A 8 -2.12 1.08 4.48
CA ALA A 8 -0.65 1.11 4.51
C ALA A 8 -0.05 -0.28 4.69
N ILE A 9 -0.59 -1.05 5.63
CA ILE A 9 -0.20 -2.45 5.88
C ILE A 9 -0.45 -3.31 4.64
N ALA A 10 -1.60 -3.15 3.98
CA ALA A 10 -1.92 -3.88 2.75
C ALA A 10 -0.97 -3.53 1.61
N ALA A 11 -0.67 -2.24 1.41
CA ALA A 11 0.29 -1.77 0.41
C ALA A 11 1.68 -2.33 0.68
N ALA A 12 2.10 -2.33 1.95
CA ALA A 12 3.37 -2.89 2.40
C ALA A 12 3.46 -4.41 2.19
N ALA A 13 2.39 -5.14 2.50
CA ALA A 13 2.32 -6.59 2.33
C ALA A 13 2.25 -7.03 0.87
N ALA A 14 1.66 -6.20 0.00
CA ALA A 14 1.62 -6.42 -1.44
C ALA A 14 2.95 -6.06 -2.12
N GLY A 15 3.66 -5.07 -1.58
CA GLY A 15 4.98 -4.69 -2.04
C GLY A 15 5.98 -5.83 -1.78
N LYS A 16 6.67 -6.26 -2.84
CA LYS A 16 7.92 -7.01 -2.67
C LYS A 16 8.95 -6.08 -2.03
N ALA A 17 8.96 -6.01 -0.71
CA ALA A 17 10.07 -5.44 0.05
C ALA A 17 11.39 -6.25 -0.13
N VAL A 18 11.37 -7.27 -1.00
CA VAL A 18 12.47 -8.16 -1.40
C VAL A 18 13.30 -7.63 -2.58
N GLU A 19 12.83 -6.65 -3.36
CA GLU A 19 13.52 -6.20 -4.58
C GLU A 19 14.19 -4.83 -4.47
N LEU A 20 14.21 -4.23 -3.27
CA LEU A 20 14.97 -3.01 -3.04
C LEU A 20 16.47 -3.35 -2.97
N THR A 21 17.16 -3.05 -4.08
CA THR A 21 18.59 -2.70 -4.12
C THR A 21 19.58 -3.76 -3.63
N GLY A 22 19.35 -5.05 -3.86
CA GLY A 22 20.41 -6.08 -3.66
C GLY A 22 20.98 -6.16 -2.24
N GLN A 23 20.31 -5.55 -1.26
CA GLN A 23 20.63 -5.63 0.16
C GLN A 23 19.81 -6.75 0.79
N PRO A 24 20.33 -7.42 1.84
CA PRO A 24 19.56 -8.40 2.58
C PRO A 24 18.33 -7.71 3.18
N VAL A 25 17.15 -8.27 2.90
CA VAL A 25 15.89 -7.83 3.50
C VAL A 25 16.03 -7.87 5.02
N LYS A 26 15.68 -6.76 5.68
CA LYS A 26 15.77 -6.67 7.15
C LYS A 26 14.78 -7.61 7.82
N ASP A 27 15.17 -8.14 8.97
CA ASP A 27 14.45 -9.18 9.71
C ASP A 27 12.99 -8.77 10.02
N GLY A 28 12.75 -7.50 10.38
CA GLY A 28 11.41 -6.99 10.65
C GLY A 28 10.46 -7.02 9.45
N ILE A 29 10.96 -6.74 8.24
CA ILE A 29 10.15 -6.82 7.02
C ILE A 29 9.78 -8.28 6.70
N VAL A 30 10.73 -9.21 6.89
CA VAL A 30 10.48 -10.64 6.70
C VAL A 30 9.47 -11.17 7.72
N ALA A 31 9.64 -10.80 8.99
CA ALA A 31 8.73 -11.17 10.06
C ALA A 31 7.30 -10.65 9.81
N PHE A 32 7.18 -9.38 9.40
CA PHE A 32 5.91 -8.76 9.01
C PHE A 32 5.22 -9.52 7.87
N GLY A 33 5.93 -9.76 6.76
CA GLY A 33 5.36 -10.44 5.60
C GLY A 33 4.94 -11.88 5.92
N ARG A 34 5.74 -12.59 6.73
CA ARG A 34 5.41 -13.95 7.18
C ARG A 34 4.15 -13.96 8.04
N LYS A 35 3.98 -13.00 8.93
CA LYS A 35 2.81 -12.90 9.82
C LYS A 35 1.52 -12.61 9.07
N VAL A 36 1.57 -11.72 8.07
CA VAL A 36 0.42 -11.49 7.17
C VAL A 36 0.06 -12.77 6.42
N ARG A 37 1.05 -13.44 5.83
CA ARG A 37 0.83 -14.68 5.07
C ARG A 37 0.26 -15.79 5.93
N ASP A 38 0.83 -16.02 7.11
CA ASP A 38 0.39 -17.06 8.05
C ASP A 38 -1.06 -16.87 8.48
N LYS A 39 -1.46 -15.62 8.77
CA LYS A 39 -2.82 -15.33 9.22
C LYS A 39 -3.87 -15.42 8.11
N LEU A 40 -3.50 -15.06 6.88
CA LEU A 40 -4.40 -15.15 5.72
C LEU A 40 -4.42 -16.59 5.15
N SER A 41 -3.40 -17.40 5.44
CA SER A 41 -3.36 -18.82 5.11
C SER A 41 -4.54 -19.55 5.78
N GLY A 42 -5.28 -20.33 4.99
CA GLY A 42 -6.47 -21.05 5.45
C GLY A 42 -7.80 -20.36 5.14
N ARG A 43 -7.80 -19.17 4.52
CA ARG A 43 -8.99 -18.51 4.00
C ARG A 43 -8.81 -18.21 2.52
N ALA A 44 -9.35 -19.06 1.64
CA ALA A 44 -9.13 -19.00 0.19
C ALA A 44 -9.32 -17.58 -0.40
N ALA A 45 -10.40 -16.89 -0.04
CA ALA A 45 -10.66 -15.53 -0.54
C ALA A 45 -9.68 -14.46 -0.02
N ASP A 46 -9.13 -14.63 1.18
CA ASP A 46 -8.17 -13.71 1.78
C ASP A 46 -6.75 -13.98 1.23
N GLU A 47 -6.43 -15.25 0.99
CA GLU A 47 -5.19 -15.67 0.32
C GLU A 47 -5.14 -15.22 -1.15
N GLU A 48 -6.23 -15.35 -1.89
CA GLU A 48 -6.34 -14.82 -3.26
C GLU A 48 -6.15 -13.30 -3.30
N ALA A 49 -6.67 -12.58 -2.30
CA ALA A 49 -6.46 -11.14 -2.20
C ALA A 49 -4.97 -10.80 -1.97
N LEU A 50 -4.29 -11.57 -1.12
CA LEU A 50 -2.85 -11.41 -0.88
C LEU A 50 -2.03 -11.73 -2.14
N VAL A 51 -2.27 -12.89 -2.76
CA VAL A 51 -1.54 -13.33 -3.96
C VAL A 51 -1.80 -12.37 -5.13
N GLY A 52 -3.04 -11.94 -5.31
CA GLY A 52 -3.41 -10.98 -6.35
C GLY A 52 -2.73 -9.62 -6.16
N ALA A 53 -2.64 -9.15 -4.92
CA ALA A 53 -1.95 -7.92 -4.58
C ALA A 53 -0.42 -8.04 -4.74
N ILE A 54 0.18 -9.18 -4.39
CA ILE A 54 1.62 -9.43 -4.63
C ILE A 54 1.93 -9.52 -6.13
N ALA A 55 1.05 -10.16 -6.91
CA ALA A 55 1.23 -10.32 -8.35
C ALA A 55 1.07 -9.01 -9.11
N ARG A 56 0.23 -8.10 -8.61
CA ARG A 56 -0.02 -6.77 -9.18
C ARG A 56 0.00 -5.74 -8.07
N PRO A 57 1.19 -5.38 -7.57
CA PRO A 57 1.27 -4.49 -6.43
C PRO A 57 0.77 -3.08 -6.78
N ASP A 58 0.77 -2.70 -8.06
CA ASP A 58 0.34 -1.39 -8.57
C ASP A 58 -1.18 -1.30 -8.74
N ASP A 59 -1.89 -2.43 -8.62
CA ASP A 59 -3.35 -2.50 -8.73
C ASP A 59 -3.99 -1.98 -7.43
N GLY A 60 -4.34 -0.70 -7.42
CA GLY A 60 -4.97 -0.06 -6.25
C GLY A 60 -6.23 -0.78 -5.78
N ALA A 61 -7.00 -1.38 -6.70
CA ALA A 61 -8.15 -2.22 -6.39
C ALA A 61 -7.76 -3.51 -5.63
N GLY A 62 -6.66 -4.16 -6.03
CA GLY A 62 -6.07 -5.32 -5.36
C GLY A 62 -5.59 -4.98 -3.95
N ILE A 63 -4.87 -3.87 -3.79
CA ILE A 63 -4.47 -3.35 -2.47
C ILE A 63 -5.68 -3.09 -1.58
N ALA A 64 -6.73 -2.46 -2.11
CA ALA A 64 -7.96 -2.20 -1.36
C ALA A 64 -8.69 -3.49 -0.95
N ARG A 65 -8.68 -4.53 -1.81
CA ARG A 65 -9.23 -5.86 -1.47
C ARG A 65 -8.44 -6.51 -0.33
N LEU A 66 -7.12 -6.46 -0.39
CA LEU A 66 -6.25 -6.95 0.68
C LEU A 66 -6.46 -6.18 1.99
N ALA A 67 -6.56 -4.85 1.94
CA ALA A 67 -6.87 -4.03 3.11
C ALA A 67 -8.21 -4.42 3.74
N LYS A 68 -9.22 -4.71 2.92
CA LYS A 68 -10.53 -5.19 3.42
C LYS A 68 -10.42 -6.59 4.06
N ALA A 69 -9.56 -7.47 3.54
CA ALA A 69 -9.31 -8.78 4.12
C ALA A 69 -8.59 -8.67 5.48
N LEU A 70 -7.51 -7.89 5.53
CA LEU A 70 -6.77 -7.61 6.76
C LEU A 70 -7.66 -7.00 7.84
N ARG A 71 -8.51 -6.03 7.47
CA ARG A 71 -9.45 -5.43 8.43
C ARG A 71 -10.37 -6.48 9.06
N ARG A 72 -10.98 -7.36 8.25
CA ARG A 72 -11.84 -8.43 8.77
C ARG A 72 -11.10 -9.34 9.76
N VAL A 73 -9.83 -9.61 9.49
CA VAL A 73 -8.98 -10.44 10.35
C VAL A 73 -8.64 -9.70 11.65
N MET A 74 -8.25 -8.44 11.56
CA MET A 74 -7.94 -7.58 12.72
C MET A 74 -9.18 -7.33 13.60
N GLU A 75 -10.35 -7.15 12.99
CA GLU A 75 -11.64 -7.03 13.69
C GLU A 75 -12.03 -8.33 14.41
N ALA A 76 -11.65 -9.49 13.86
CA ALA A 76 -11.90 -10.79 14.47
C ALA A 76 -10.86 -11.19 15.54
N ASP A 77 -9.67 -10.60 15.51
CA ASP A 77 -8.54 -10.95 16.37
C ASP A 77 -7.71 -9.69 16.70
N ALA A 78 -8.05 -9.07 17.83
CA ALA A 78 -7.38 -7.86 18.30
C ALA A 78 -5.91 -8.10 18.69
N GLY A 79 -5.56 -9.32 19.14
CA GLY A 79 -4.17 -9.66 19.46
C GLY A 79 -3.30 -9.75 18.20
N PHE A 80 -3.87 -10.24 17.11
CA PHE A 80 -3.23 -10.17 15.80
C PHE A 80 -3.09 -8.74 15.28
N ALA A 81 -4.09 -7.88 15.49
CA ALA A 81 -4.03 -6.49 15.08
C ALA A 81 -2.85 -5.74 15.72
N ASP A 82 -2.77 -5.79 17.06
CA ASP A 82 -1.69 -5.13 17.83
C ASP A 82 -0.30 -5.60 17.39
N ASP A 83 -0.12 -6.92 17.26
CA ASP A 83 1.16 -7.48 16.86
C ASP A 83 1.52 -7.15 15.40
N LEU A 84 0.54 -7.17 14.49
CA LEU A 84 0.76 -6.77 13.10
C LEU A 84 1.16 -5.30 12.99
N GLU A 85 0.52 -4.42 13.76
CA GLU A 85 0.85 -3.00 13.83
C GLU A 85 2.26 -2.80 14.42
N ALA A 86 2.61 -3.49 15.50
CA ALA A 86 3.94 -3.44 16.09
C ALA A 86 5.03 -3.93 15.12
N ALA A 87 4.79 -5.04 14.41
CA ALA A 87 5.69 -5.57 13.38
C ALA A 87 5.85 -4.58 12.21
N PHE A 88 4.76 -3.96 11.78
CA PHE A 88 4.79 -2.93 10.74
C PHE A 88 5.57 -1.68 11.18
N GLN A 89 5.32 -1.18 12.39
CA GLN A 89 6.06 -0.05 12.95
C GLN A 89 7.54 -0.34 13.08
N ARG A 90 7.89 -1.53 13.56
CA ARG A 90 9.28 -1.98 13.64
C ARG A 90 9.95 -2.02 12.27
N ALA A 91 9.28 -2.55 11.24
CA ALA A 91 9.81 -2.56 9.88
C ALA A 91 10.04 -1.13 9.33
N MET A 92 9.17 -0.18 9.67
CA MET A 92 9.28 1.23 9.28
C MET A 92 10.39 2.00 10.02
N ASP A 93 10.71 1.59 11.25
CA ASP A 93 11.82 2.14 12.05
C ASP A 93 13.16 1.54 11.63
N GLU A 94 13.20 0.22 11.40
CA GLU A 94 14.39 -0.49 10.96
C GLU A 94 14.79 -0.09 9.53
N ASP A 95 13.83 0.28 8.66
CA ASP A 95 14.09 0.62 7.28
C ASP A 95 13.41 1.92 6.79
N PRO A 96 14.15 3.05 6.71
CA PRO A 96 13.58 4.31 6.22
C PRO A 96 13.24 4.29 4.72
N GLU A 97 13.89 3.44 3.91
CA GLU A 97 13.57 3.30 2.48
C GLU A 97 12.23 2.57 2.28
N PHE A 98 11.97 1.53 3.07
CA PHE A 98 10.68 0.86 3.14
C PHE A 98 9.55 1.84 3.45
N ARG A 99 9.78 2.80 4.37
CA ARG A 99 8.81 3.86 4.65
C ARG A 99 8.50 4.73 3.43
N VAL A 100 9.50 5.08 2.63
CA VAL A 100 9.30 5.85 1.38
C VAL A 100 8.49 5.04 0.38
N VAL A 101 8.80 3.76 0.23
CA VAL A 101 8.09 2.86 -0.69
C VAL A 101 6.63 2.68 -0.31
N VAL A 102 6.34 2.49 0.98
CA VAL A 102 4.96 2.39 1.47
C VAL A 102 4.20 3.69 1.24
N ASP A 103 4.81 4.85 1.49
CA ASP A 103 4.18 6.16 1.27
C ASP A 103 3.89 6.41 -0.22
N ASP A 104 4.85 6.16 -1.10
CA ASP A 104 4.66 6.27 -2.56
C ASP A 104 3.50 5.38 -3.04
N ARG A 105 3.41 4.16 -2.51
CA ARG A 105 2.37 3.22 -2.89
C ARG A 105 0.99 3.64 -2.41
N LEU A 106 0.90 4.20 -1.21
CA LEU A 106 -0.35 4.76 -0.70
C LEU A 106 -0.83 5.94 -1.55
N ARG A 107 0.09 6.80 -1.99
CA ARG A 107 -0.23 7.90 -2.91
C ARG A 107 -0.78 7.35 -4.23
N GLN A 108 -0.12 6.36 -4.83
CA GLN A 108 -0.57 5.73 -6.08
C GLN A 108 -1.94 5.08 -5.94
N THR A 109 -2.16 4.33 -4.87
CA THR A 109 -3.46 3.66 -4.60
C THR A 109 -4.58 4.69 -4.42
N ARG A 110 -4.29 5.82 -3.76
CA ARG A 110 -5.24 6.92 -3.60
C ARG A 110 -5.55 7.62 -4.93
N VAL A 111 -4.54 7.81 -5.77
CA VAL A 111 -4.70 8.39 -7.11
C VAL A 111 -5.57 7.48 -8.00
N ASP A 112 -5.33 6.16 -8.01
CA ASP A 112 -6.12 5.21 -8.79
C ASP A 112 -7.59 5.16 -8.35
N ALA A 113 -7.84 5.13 -7.03
CA ALA A 113 -9.19 5.18 -6.48
C ALA A 113 -9.94 6.48 -6.80
N THR A 114 -9.21 7.60 -6.94
CA THR A 114 -9.80 8.90 -7.30
C THR A 114 -10.01 9.01 -8.81
N ALA A 115 -9.10 8.44 -9.61
CA ALA A 115 -9.21 8.41 -11.07
C ALA A 115 -10.38 7.53 -11.55
N ASN A 116 -10.69 6.45 -10.84
CA ASN A 116 -11.82 5.57 -11.16
C ASN A 116 -13.19 6.12 -10.72
N ASN A 117 -13.27 7.18 -9.91
CA ASN A 117 -14.50 7.57 -9.21
C ASN A 117 -14.88 9.06 -9.34
N GLU A 118 -14.70 9.64 -10.54
CA GLU A 118 -14.91 11.04 -10.93
C GLU A 118 -13.66 11.92 -10.84
N GLY A 119 -13.20 12.40 -12.02
CA GLY A 119 -12.49 13.66 -12.19
C GLY A 119 -11.15 13.78 -11.46
N VAL A 120 -10.06 13.64 -12.22
CA VAL A 120 -8.66 13.83 -11.80
C VAL A 120 -8.50 14.94 -10.76
N THR A 121 -8.47 14.56 -9.47
CA THR A 121 -8.10 15.47 -8.38
C THR A 121 -6.64 15.23 -8.08
N ASN A 122 -5.80 16.08 -8.66
CA ASN A 122 -4.36 16.09 -8.38
C ASN A 122 -4.14 16.55 -6.93
N VAL A 123 -3.96 15.61 -6.00
CA VAL A 123 -3.52 15.91 -4.64
C VAL A 123 -2.01 15.83 -4.60
N PHE A 124 -1.34 16.94 -4.90
CA PHE A 124 0.10 17.08 -4.68
C PHE A 124 0.34 17.49 -3.23
N ASN A 125 0.99 16.60 -2.45
CA ASN A 125 1.55 16.97 -1.15
C ASN A 125 3.07 16.84 -1.23
N GLY A 126 3.70 17.98 -1.55
CA GLY A 126 5.14 18.19 -1.56
C GLY A 126 5.40 19.69 -1.49
N THR A 127 6.32 20.10 -0.64
CA THR A 127 6.79 21.49 -0.50
C THR A 127 7.47 21.93 -1.80
N ALA A 128 6.70 22.46 -2.74
CA ALA A 128 7.19 23.06 -3.97
C ALA A 128 6.96 24.57 -3.91
N GLU A 129 8.04 25.35 -3.93
CA GLU A 129 8.06 26.82 -3.78
C GLU A 129 7.34 27.59 -4.91
N LYS A 130 6.87 26.93 -5.97
CA LYS A 130 6.01 27.55 -6.99
C LYS A 130 5.11 26.51 -7.65
N VAL A 131 3.82 26.59 -7.35
CA VAL A 131 2.78 25.83 -8.05
C VAL A 131 2.09 26.78 -9.03
N ILE A 132 2.26 26.55 -10.33
CA ILE A 132 1.38 27.12 -11.36
C ILE A 132 0.33 26.07 -11.67
N GLN A 133 -0.86 26.25 -11.11
CA GLN A 133 -2.00 25.36 -11.28
C GLN A 133 -2.75 25.73 -12.58
N LEU A 134 -2.49 25.00 -13.66
CA LEU A 134 -3.24 25.13 -14.92
C LEU A 134 -4.55 24.33 -14.82
N ARG A 135 -5.66 25.05 -14.67
CA ARG A 135 -7.01 24.48 -14.54
C ARG A 135 -7.71 24.56 -15.91
N ASN A 136 -7.85 23.40 -16.56
CA ASN A 136 -8.41 23.13 -17.90
C ASN A 136 -7.39 23.04 -19.04
N VAL A 137 -6.98 21.80 -19.34
CA VAL A 137 -6.53 21.44 -20.69
C VAL A 137 -7.52 20.39 -21.20
N HIS A 138 -8.46 20.82 -22.04
CA HIS A 138 -9.23 19.95 -22.91
C HIS A 138 -8.64 20.10 -24.32
N GLY A 139 -7.90 19.10 -24.78
CA GLY A 139 -7.32 19.05 -26.12
C GLY A 139 -5.98 18.31 -26.14
N GLY A 140 -5.88 17.30 -27.00
CA GLY A 140 -4.72 16.42 -27.11
C GLY A 140 -3.42 17.17 -27.40
N LEU A 141 -2.35 16.78 -26.69
CA LEU A 141 -1.02 17.34 -26.86
C LEU A 141 -0.27 16.55 -27.95
N THR A 142 -0.05 17.18 -29.09
CA THR A 142 1.01 16.77 -30.04
C THR A 142 2.28 17.51 -29.66
N ILE A 143 3.35 16.78 -29.37
CA ILE A 143 4.67 17.33 -29.11
C ILE A 143 5.45 17.23 -30.43
N ASN A 144 6.04 18.34 -30.88
CA ASN A 144 7.03 18.37 -31.96
C ASN A 144 8.42 18.43 -31.31
#